data_AF-A0A7K0QGZ7-F1
#
_entry.id   AF-A0A7K0QGZ7-F1
#
_cell.length_a   1.000
_cell.length_b   1.000
_cell.length_c   1.000
_cell.angle_alpha   90.00
_cell.angle_beta   90.00
_cell.angle_gamma   90.00
#
_symmetry.space_group_name_H-M   'P 1'
#
loop_
_entity.id
_entity.type
_entity.pdbx_description
1 polymer ?
#
loop_
_entity_poly.entity_id
_entity_poly.type
_entity_poly.pdbx_seq_one_letter_code
_entity_poly.pdbx_strand_id
1 'polypeptide(L)'
;MPGLAFGLNLVLFFTGVTKTTIASAEFTGALTPLFVVPLAAVLFHEKVRLASFSFGLVSLAGLAVVLFNAPSNGEFSWRGVAWIACALVMWTTYLLTSRTLRQGRSVATVMASITPVATLVTLVVGLVFVRHDLTAITWRSVVFITLLAALTGTIAHGLMVFAQRLVPIGVISMLQVSQPGLSVLWSVWFLSSSVRPIQLVGMAMVVLGLVLVTIQTQRDRD
;
A
#
# COMPACT_ATOMS: atom_id res chain seq x y z
N MET A 1 -10.14 -10.31 12.65
CA MET A 1 -8.75 -9.79 12.64
C MET A 1 -8.43 -8.96 11.40
N PRO A 2 -8.44 -9.48 10.14
CA PRO A 2 -8.03 -8.68 8.98
C PRO A 2 -8.87 -7.41 8.76
N GLY A 3 -10.19 -7.45 8.97
CA GLY A 3 -11.04 -6.25 8.89
C GLY A 3 -10.72 -5.18 9.94
N LEU A 4 -10.36 -5.57 11.17
CA LEU A 4 -9.94 -4.63 12.22
C LEU A 4 -8.62 -3.95 11.84
N ALA A 5 -7.64 -4.75 11.41
CA ALA A 5 -6.35 -4.26 10.97
C ALA A 5 -6.49 -3.33 9.75
N PHE A 6 -7.35 -3.66 8.79
CA PHE A 6 -7.60 -2.81 7.63
C PHE A 6 -8.27 -1.48 8.00
N GLY A 7 -9.33 -1.50 8.81
CA GLY A 7 -9.99 -0.28 9.27
C GLY A 7 -9.07 0.63 10.06
N LEU A 8 -8.30 0.07 11.01
CA LEU A 8 -7.29 0.83 11.76
C LEU A 8 -6.18 1.37 10.86
N ASN A 9 -5.69 0.56 9.90
CA ASN A 9 -4.71 1.02 8.91
C ASN A 9 -5.20 2.28 8.19
N LEU A 10 -6.44 2.29 7.67
CA LEU A 10 -6.99 3.44 6.96
C LEU A 10 -7.01 4.70 7.85
N VAL A 11 -7.51 4.58 9.08
CA VAL A 11 -7.56 5.71 10.02
C VAL A 11 -6.14 6.24 10.32
N LEU A 12 -5.23 5.34 10.69
CA LEU A 12 -3.85 5.69 11.06
C LEU A 12 -3.11 6.34 9.89
N PHE A 13 -3.29 5.78 8.68
CA PHE A 13 -2.66 6.25 7.46
C PHE A 13 -3.13 7.67 7.10
N PHE A 14 -4.45 7.87 6.94
CA PHE A 14 -4.98 9.18 6.57
C PHE A 14 -4.73 10.23 7.66
N THR A 15 -4.73 9.85 8.94
CA THR A 15 -4.32 10.74 10.03
C THR A 15 -2.84 11.13 9.90
N GLY A 16 -1.96 10.15 9.63
CA GLY A 16 -0.52 10.38 9.50
C GLY A 16 -0.16 11.24 8.29
N VAL A 17 -0.82 11.05 7.15
CA VAL A 17 -0.58 11.83 5.91
C VAL A 17 -0.86 13.32 6.13
N THR A 18 -1.81 13.68 6.99
CA THR A 18 -2.07 15.10 7.34
C THR A 18 -1.03 15.73 8.28
N LYS A 19 -0.10 14.93 8.80
CA LYS A 19 0.86 15.33 9.85
C LYS A 19 2.32 15.25 9.40
N THR A 20 2.62 14.82 8.18
CA THR A 20 3.97 14.79 7.62
C THR A 20 3.90 15.02 6.11
N THR A 21 5.05 15.12 5.43
CA THR A 21 5.07 15.25 3.98
C THR A 21 4.55 13.98 3.30
N ILE A 22 3.92 14.12 2.13
CA ILE A 22 3.43 12.95 1.36
C ILE A 22 4.59 12.03 1.02
N ALA A 23 5.75 12.58 0.64
CA ALA A 23 6.97 11.81 0.39
C ALA A 23 7.37 10.93 1.59
N SER A 24 7.34 11.47 2.80
CA SER A 24 7.71 10.72 4.01
C SER A 24 6.66 9.67 4.37
N ALA A 25 5.37 9.98 4.19
CA ALA A 25 4.28 9.03 4.44
C ALA A 25 4.33 7.85 3.46
N GLU A 26 4.38 8.13 2.16
CA GLU A 26 4.45 7.11 1.11
C GLU A 26 5.71 6.24 1.24
N PHE A 27 6.88 6.86 1.49
CA PHE A 27 8.11 6.11 1.67
C PHE A 27 8.07 5.20 2.90
N THR A 28 7.53 5.69 4.02
CA THR A 28 7.36 4.88 5.23
C THR A 28 6.43 3.69 4.97
N GLY A 29 5.31 3.90 4.28
CA GLY A 29 4.38 2.82 3.90
C GLY A 29 5.03 1.78 2.97
N ALA A 30 5.89 2.23 2.05
CA ALA A 30 6.63 1.37 1.13
C ALA A 30 7.69 0.47 1.80
N LEU A 31 7.96 0.64 3.10
CA LEU A 31 8.81 -0.27 3.87
C LEU A 31 8.12 -1.60 4.23
N THR A 32 6.82 -1.74 3.96
CA THR A 32 6.03 -2.97 4.18
C THR A 32 6.76 -4.29 3.84
N PRO A 33 7.40 -4.47 2.66
CA PRO A 33 8.10 -5.72 2.33
C PRO A 33 9.22 -6.10 3.31
N LEU A 34 9.85 -5.15 4.00
CA LEU A 34 10.88 -5.44 5.01
C LEU A 34 10.31 -6.20 6.21
N PHE A 35 9.00 -6.10 6.44
CA PHE A 35 8.30 -6.82 7.51
C PHE A 35 7.57 -8.04 6.96
N VAL A 36 6.87 -7.89 5.83
CA VAL A 36 6.06 -8.99 5.25
C VAL A 36 6.94 -10.15 4.80
N VAL A 37 8.09 -9.91 4.16
CA VAL A 37 8.98 -10.98 3.66
C VAL A 37 9.49 -11.90 4.79
N PRO A 38 10.13 -11.41 5.87
CA PRO A 38 10.58 -12.28 6.95
C PRO A 38 9.43 -12.94 7.70
N LEU A 39 8.33 -12.22 7.96
CA LEU A 39 7.17 -12.81 8.64
C LEU A 39 6.50 -13.89 7.80
N ALA A 40 6.42 -13.72 6.48
CA ALA A 40 5.88 -14.74 5.58
C ALA A 40 6.77 -15.99 5.51
N ALA A 41 8.10 -15.82 5.57
CA ALA A 41 9.03 -16.94 5.63
C ALA A 41 8.84 -17.78 6.92
N VAL A 42 8.54 -17.14 8.05
CA VAL A 42 8.30 -17.84 9.32
C VAL A 42 6.89 -18.44 9.40
N LEU A 43 5.85 -17.66 9.06
CA LEU A 43 4.45 -18.05 9.27
C LEU A 43 3.88 -18.96 8.19
N PHE A 44 4.35 -18.81 6.95
CA PHE A 44 3.82 -19.54 5.79
C PHE A 44 4.87 -20.41 5.11
N HIS A 45 6.10 -20.44 5.64
CA HIS A 45 7.24 -21.13 5.03
C HIS A 45 7.47 -20.71 3.57
N GLU A 46 7.07 -19.48 3.22
CA GLU A 46 7.26 -18.92 1.89
C GLU A 46 8.75 -18.58 1.70
N LYS A 47 9.39 -19.21 0.72
CA LYS A 47 10.80 -18.94 0.38
C LYS A 47 10.86 -17.78 -0.60
N VAL A 48 11.36 -16.63 -0.14
CA VAL A 48 11.74 -15.52 -1.01
C VAL A 48 13.25 -15.59 -1.21
N ARG A 49 13.69 -15.75 -2.45
CA ARG A 49 15.12 -15.76 -2.76
C ARG A 49 15.75 -14.42 -2.38
N LEU A 50 16.95 -14.46 -1.82
CA LEU A 50 17.68 -13.24 -1.44
C LEU A 50 17.85 -12.28 -2.63
N ALA A 51 18.05 -12.81 -3.84
CA ALA A 51 18.09 -12.01 -5.07
C ALA A 51 16.81 -11.21 -5.30
N SER A 52 15.62 -11.85 -5.20
CA SER A 52 14.33 -11.15 -5.32
C SER A 52 14.18 -10.08 -4.25
N PHE A 53 14.59 -10.36 -3.02
CA PHE A 53 14.57 -9.36 -1.95
C PHE A 53 15.48 -8.16 -2.24
N SER A 54 16.71 -8.40 -2.72
CA SER A 54 17.64 -7.34 -3.14
C SER A 54 17.08 -6.49 -4.28
N PHE A 55 16.42 -7.09 -5.27
CA PHE A 55 15.75 -6.33 -6.33
C PHE A 55 14.57 -5.50 -5.81
N GLY A 56 13.85 -5.99 -4.80
CA GLY A 56 12.87 -5.20 -4.05
C GLY A 56 13.50 -3.98 -3.37
N LEU A 57 14.69 -4.11 -2.80
CA LEU A 57 15.43 -2.98 -2.20
C LEU A 57 15.87 -1.95 -3.26
N VAL A 58 16.25 -2.39 -4.47
CA VAL A 58 16.53 -1.49 -5.59
C VAL A 58 15.30 -0.67 -5.95
N SER A 59 14.12 -1.30 -5.99
CA SER A 59 12.86 -0.60 -6.24
C SER A 59 12.55 0.42 -5.14
N LEU A 60 12.75 0.04 -3.87
CA LEU A 60 12.57 0.95 -2.74
C LEU A 60 13.54 2.15 -2.77
N ALA A 61 14.81 1.93 -3.16
CA ALA A 61 15.77 3.00 -3.34
C ALA A 61 15.36 3.95 -4.49
N GLY A 62 14.89 3.39 -5.61
CA GLY A 62 14.33 4.16 -6.72
C GLY A 62 13.15 5.01 -6.28
N LEU A 63 12.25 4.45 -5.48
CA LEU A 63 11.11 5.16 -4.91
C LEU A 63 11.55 6.33 -4.02
N ALA A 64 12.59 6.17 -3.21
CA ALA A 64 13.16 7.27 -2.42
C ALA A 64 13.62 8.41 -3.33
N VAL A 65 14.35 8.09 -4.41
CA VAL A 65 14.80 9.09 -5.40
C VAL A 65 13.61 9.83 -6.01
N VAL A 66 12.52 9.12 -6.36
CA VAL A 66 11.32 9.75 -6.93
C VAL A 66 10.64 10.69 -5.94
N LEU A 67 10.37 10.22 -4.72
CA LEU A 67 9.56 10.93 -3.73
C LEU A 67 10.29 12.15 -3.15
N PHE A 68 11.57 12.02 -2.79
CA PHE A 68 12.33 13.11 -2.15
C PHE A 68 12.86 14.16 -3.13
N ASN A 69 12.71 13.94 -4.44
CA ASN A 69 12.99 14.95 -5.47
C ASN A 69 11.71 15.60 -6.03
N ALA A 70 10.52 15.20 -5.57
CA ALA A 70 9.28 15.88 -5.89
C ALA A 70 9.19 17.22 -5.15
N PRO A 71 8.41 18.20 -5.66
CA PRO A 71 8.11 19.42 -4.92
C PRO A 71 7.56 19.10 -3.52
N SER A 72 8.07 19.78 -2.49
CA SER A 72 7.64 19.54 -1.12
C SER A 72 6.16 19.90 -0.93
N ASN A 73 5.39 18.98 -0.37
CA ASN A 73 4.01 19.18 0.02
C ASN A 73 3.84 18.98 1.54
N GLY A 74 3.52 20.07 2.25
CA GLY A 74 3.39 20.07 3.70
C GLY A 74 4.73 20.09 4.44
N GLU A 75 4.64 20.02 5.77
CA GLU A 75 5.79 20.05 6.68
C GLU A 75 6.11 18.64 7.19
N PHE A 76 7.39 18.34 7.34
CA PHE A 76 7.85 17.07 7.90
C PHE A 76 7.60 17.01 9.40
N SER A 77 7.07 15.86 9.89
CA SER A 77 7.03 15.59 11.33
C SER A 77 7.24 14.11 11.63
N TRP A 78 8.10 13.84 12.62
CA TRP A 78 8.28 12.51 13.20
C TRP A 78 7.00 11.95 13.81
N ARG A 79 6.11 12.81 14.32
CA ARG A 79 4.80 12.38 14.83
C ARG A 79 3.95 11.80 13.70
N GLY A 80 3.92 12.46 12.54
CA GLY A 80 3.21 11.94 11.37
C GLY A 80 3.82 10.62 10.87
N VAL A 81 5.14 10.52 10.81
CA VAL A 81 5.84 9.26 10.47
C VAL A 81 5.47 8.13 11.44
N ALA A 82 5.36 8.41 12.75
CA ALA A 82 4.94 7.40 13.72
C ALA A 82 3.51 6.87 13.46
N TRP A 83 2.56 7.73 13.10
CA TRP A 83 1.21 7.31 12.69
C TRP A 83 1.26 6.38 11.47
N ILE A 84 2.06 6.73 10.45
CA ILE A 84 2.23 5.90 9.25
C ILE A 84 2.92 4.58 9.58
N ALA A 85 3.90 4.57 10.49
CA ALA A 85 4.54 3.34 10.95
C ALA A 85 3.55 2.40 11.65
N CYS A 86 2.66 2.93 12.50
CA CYS A 86 1.55 2.15 13.05
C CYS A 86 0.61 1.63 11.95
N ALA A 87 0.32 2.46 10.95
CA ALA A 87 -0.48 2.04 9.80
C ALA A 87 0.20 0.89 9.02
N LEU A 88 1.52 0.95 8.82
CA LEU A 88 2.30 -0.12 8.18
C LEU A 88 2.19 -1.44 8.95
N VAL A 89 2.25 -1.40 10.29
CA VAL A 89 2.10 -2.61 11.12
C VAL A 89 0.69 -3.20 10.95
N MET A 90 -0.33 -2.35 10.93
CA MET A 90 -1.71 -2.78 10.65
C MET A 90 -1.87 -3.33 9.23
N TRP A 91 -1.23 -2.72 8.23
CA TRP A 91 -1.22 -3.23 6.85
C TRP A 91 -0.55 -4.60 6.73
N THR A 92 0.61 -4.75 7.37
CA THR A 92 1.34 -6.02 7.45
C THR A 92 0.46 -7.10 8.10
N THR A 93 -0.21 -6.76 9.20
CA THR A 93 -1.14 -7.65 9.90
C THR A 93 -2.32 -8.04 9.00
N TYR A 94 -2.90 -7.06 8.29
CA TYR A 94 -3.96 -7.28 7.32
C TYR A 94 -3.52 -8.27 6.24
N LEU A 95 -2.36 -8.04 5.60
CA LEU A 95 -1.83 -8.90 4.55
C LEU A 95 -1.66 -10.34 5.04
N LEU A 96 -0.95 -10.54 6.15
CA LEU A 96 -0.68 -11.88 6.69
C LEU A 96 -1.98 -12.60 7.07
N THR A 97 -2.87 -11.93 7.80
CA THR A 97 -4.13 -12.57 8.25
C THR A 97 -5.15 -12.77 7.12
N SER A 98 -5.17 -11.91 6.10
CA SER A 98 -6.03 -12.11 4.93
C SER A 98 -5.54 -13.28 4.07
N ARG A 99 -4.22 -13.49 3.98
CA ARG A 99 -3.62 -14.65 3.31
C ARG A 99 -4.02 -15.96 3.98
N THR A 100 -3.99 -16.03 5.31
CA THR A 100 -4.51 -17.19 6.05
C THR A 100 -5.99 -17.41 5.75
N LEU A 101 -6.81 -16.35 5.82
CA LEU A 101 -8.25 -16.46 5.55
C LEU A 101 -8.55 -16.89 4.12
N ARG A 102 -7.69 -16.52 3.17
CA ARG A 102 -7.79 -16.85 1.75
C ARG A 102 -7.49 -18.33 1.46
N GLN A 103 -6.74 -19.03 2.33
CA GLN A 103 -6.50 -20.47 2.24
C GLN A 103 -7.79 -21.23 2.59
N GLY A 104 -8.61 -21.53 1.56
CA GLY A 104 -9.85 -22.31 1.72
C GLY A 104 -11.14 -21.51 1.58
N ARG A 105 -11.08 -20.21 1.24
CA ARG A 105 -12.27 -19.38 1.01
C ARG A 105 -12.21 -18.65 -0.33
N SER A 106 -13.38 -18.38 -0.92
CA SER A 106 -13.47 -17.56 -2.14
C SER A 106 -13.08 -16.11 -1.85
N VAL A 107 -12.70 -15.35 -2.90
CA VAL A 107 -12.40 -13.91 -2.78
C VAL A 107 -13.61 -13.16 -2.23
N ALA A 108 -14.81 -13.46 -2.72
CA ALA A 108 -16.06 -12.85 -2.27
C ALA A 108 -16.29 -13.10 -0.77
N THR A 109 -16.07 -14.32 -0.29
CA THR A 109 -16.21 -14.67 1.14
C THR A 109 -15.20 -13.90 2.00
N VAL A 110 -13.95 -13.79 1.56
CA VAL A 110 -12.90 -13.07 2.30
C VAL A 110 -13.23 -11.58 2.35
N MET A 111 -13.61 -10.96 1.23
CA MET A 111 -14.00 -9.55 1.18
C MET A 111 -15.25 -9.26 2.02
N ALA A 112 -16.30 -10.09 1.91
CA ALA A 112 -17.50 -9.96 2.72
C ALA A 112 -17.23 -10.10 4.24
N SER A 113 -16.16 -10.80 4.63
CA SER A 113 -15.75 -10.92 6.04
C SER A 113 -14.93 -9.72 6.53
N ILE A 114 -14.19 -9.06 5.64
CA ILE A 114 -13.25 -7.98 5.97
C ILE A 114 -13.92 -6.61 5.89
N THR A 115 -14.62 -6.34 4.78
CA THR A 115 -15.12 -5.01 4.46
C THR A 115 -16.11 -4.48 5.49
N PRO A 116 -17.13 -5.22 5.96
CA PRO A 116 -18.07 -4.69 6.96
C PRO A 116 -17.40 -4.33 8.28
N VAL A 117 -16.44 -5.15 8.71
CA VAL A 117 -15.68 -4.89 9.95
C VAL A 117 -14.78 -3.66 9.79
N ALA A 118 -14.10 -3.53 8.65
CA ALA A 118 -13.27 -2.35 8.36
C ALA A 118 -14.14 -1.08 8.28
N THR A 119 -15.29 -1.14 7.62
CA THR A 119 -16.27 -0.04 7.58
C THR A 119 -16.71 0.37 8.97
N LEU A 120 -17.06 -0.60 9.83
CA LEU A 120 -17.49 -0.30 11.20
C LEU A 120 -16.38 0.38 12.01
N VAL A 121 -15.15 -0.14 11.94
CA VAL A 121 -13.99 0.46 12.63
C VAL A 121 -13.74 1.88 12.13
N THR A 122 -13.63 2.07 10.82
CA THR A 122 -13.37 3.39 10.24
C THR A 122 -14.49 4.37 10.54
N LEU A 123 -15.75 3.93 10.51
CA LEU A 123 -16.91 4.76 10.82
C LEU A 123 -16.91 5.19 12.29
N VAL A 124 -16.76 4.25 13.23
CA VAL A 124 -16.77 4.56 14.67
C VAL A 124 -15.61 5.49 15.02
N VAL A 125 -14.40 5.18 14.55
CA VAL A 125 -13.23 6.02 14.84
C VAL A 125 -13.35 7.38 14.17
N GLY A 126 -13.86 7.43 12.94
CA GLY A 126 -14.17 8.67 12.23
C GLY A 126 -15.14 9.55 13.01
N LEU A 127 -16.30 9.01 13.42
CA LEU A 127 -17.32 9.78 14.14
C LEU A 127 -16.86 10.26 15.52
N VAL A 128 -16.05 9.47 16.22
CA VAL A 128 -15.60 9.81 17.60
C VAL A 128 -14.44 10.81 17.59
N PHE A 129 -13.47 10.64 16.69
CA PHE A 129 -12.21 11.37 16.75
C PHE A 129 -12.06 12.45 15.67
N VAL A 130 -12.83 12.37 14.58
CA VAL A 130 -12.77 13.34 13.48
C VAL A 130 -13.97 14.28 13.59
N ARG A 131 -13.76 15.43 14.21
CA ARG A 131 -14.76 16.50 14.28
C ARG A 131 -14.79 17.25 12.95
N HIS A 132 -15.65 16.82 12.03
CA HIS A 132 -15.91 17.54 10.79
C HIS A 132 -17.39 17.80 10.57
N ASP A 133 -17.66 18.90 9.89
CA ASP A 133 -18.99 19.29 9.45
C ASP A 133 -19.38 18.44 8.23
N LEU A 134 -20.28 17.47 8.43
CA LEU A 134 -20.79 16.61 7.36
C LEU A 134 -21.62 17.39 6.34
N THR A 135 -22.03 18.63 6.63
CA THR A 135 -22.76 19.48 5.69
C THR A 135 -21.89 20.04 4.57
N ALA A 136 -20.55 19.95 4.69
CA ALA A 136 -19.60 20.35 3.66
C ALA A 136 -19.45 19.31 2.52
N ILE A 137 -20.13 18.16 2.59
CA ILE A 137 -20.06 17.11 1.57
C ILE A 137 -20.84 17.55 0.32
N THR A 138 -20.13 17.80 -0.76
CA THR A 138 -20.72 18.14 -2.07
C THR A 138 -21.01 16.90 -2.92
N TRP A 139 -21.86 17.03 -3.94
CA TRP A 139 -22.07 15.95 -4.92
C TRP A 139 -20.76 15.49 -5.59
N ARG A 140 -19.85 16.43 -5.86
CA ARG A 140 -18.51 16.13 -6.38
C ARG A 140 -17.72 15.25 -5.41
N SER A 141 -17.79 15.52 -4.10
CA SER A 141 -17.16 14.70 -3.06
C SER A 141 -17.72 13.28 -3.07
N VAL A 142 -19.05 13.12 -3.18
CA VAL A 142 -19.72 11.81 -3.24
C VAL A 142 -19.23 10.98 -4.44
N VAL A 143 -19.08 11.61 -5.61
CA VAL A 143 -18.55 10.92 -6.81
C VAL A 143 -17.14 10.38 -6.54
N PHE A 144 -16.22 11.18 -6.00
CA PHE A 144 -14.86 10.73 -5.71
C PHE A 144 -14.81 9.67 -4.60
N ILE A 145 -15.60 9.82 -3.54
CA ILE A 145 -15.70 8.82 -2.46
C ILE A 145 -16.19 7.48 -3.02
N THR A 146 -17.21 7.51 -3.89
CA THR A 146 -17.76 6.30 -4.52
C THR A 146 -16.75 5.65 -5.46
N LEU A 147 -16.03 6.45 -6.25
CA LEU A 147 -14.96 5.95 -7.12
C LEU A 147 -13.84 5.29 -6.33
N LEU A 148 -13.37 5.92 -5.23
CA LEU A 148 -12.38 5.31 -4.34
C LEU A 148 -12.91 4.02 -3.72
N ALA A 149 -14.12 4.02 -3.17
CA ALA A 149 -14.71 2.84 -2.53
C ALA A 149 -14.85 1.65 -3.51
N ALA A 150 -15.24 1.92 -4.75
CA ALA A 150 -15.38 0.90 -5.79
C ALA A 150 -14.01 0.42 -6.30
N LEU A 151 -13.17 1.33 -6.79
CA LEU A 151 -11.91 1.00 -7.46
C LEU A 151 -10.85 0.51 -6.46
N THR A 152 -10.47 1.36 -5.51
CA THR A 152 -9.38 1.01 -4.57
C THR A 152 -9.92 0.17 -3.42
N GLY A 153 -11.07 0.52 -2.85
CA GLY A 153 -11.65 -0.19 -1.71
C GLY A 153 -12.06 -1.63 -2.02
N THR A 154 -12.73 -1.87 -3.14
CA THR A 154 -13.31 -3.19 -3.45
C THR A 154 -12.53 -3.93 -4.54
N ILE A 155 -12.36 -3.33 -5.72
CA ILE A 155 -11.77 -4.02 -6.88
C ILE A 155 -10.28 -4.32 -6.63
N ALA A 156 -9.49 -3.31 -6.27
CA ALA A 156 -8.05 -3.49 -6.07
C ALA A 156 -7.74 -4.45 -4.91
N HIS A 157 -8.45 -4.33 -3.78
CA HIS A 157 -8.31 -5.27 -2.67
C HIS A 157 -8.79 -6.68 -3.03
N GLY A 158 -9.87 -6.81 -3.80
CA GLY A 158 -10.34 -8.09 -4.31
C GLY A 158 -9.31 -8.78 -5.21
N LEU A 159 -8.67 -8.03 -6.12
CA LEU A 159 -7.57 -8.52 -6.97
C LEU A 159 -6.34 -8.92 -6.15
N MET A 160 -6.00 -8.16 -5.11
CA MET A 160 -4.90 -8.50 -4.21
C MET A 160 -5.20 -9.79 -3.43
N VAL A 161 -6.41 -9.96 -2.91
CA VAL A 161 -6.84 -11.20 -2.23
C VAL A 161 -6.97 -12.37 -3.20
N PHE A 162 -7.27 -12.11 -4.48
CA PHE A 162 -7.18 -13.10 -5.54
C PHE A 162 -5.73 -13.53 -5.80
N ALA A 163 -4.78 -12.59 -5.73
CA ALA A 163 -3.35 -12.84 -5.97
C ALA A 163 -2.67 -13.56 -4.80
N GLN A 164 -3.04 -13.30 -3.54
CA GLN A 164 -2.83 -14.24 -2.43
C GLN A 164 -3.43 -15.60 -2.85
N ARG A 165 -3.06 -16.79 -2.41
CA ARG A 165 -3.32 -18.07 -3.13
C ARG A 165 -2.39 -18.29 -4.32
N LEU A 166 -2.29 -17.36 -5.27
CA LEU A 166 -1.46 -17.57 -6.46
C LEU A 166 -0.02 -17.12 -6.31
N VAL A 167 0.29 -16.12 -5.49
CA VAL A 167 1.60 -15.47 -5.39
C VAL A 167 2.01 -15.39 -3.91
N PRO A 168 3.29 -15.63 -3.57
CA PRO A 168 3.79 -15.43 -2.22
C PRO A 168 3.52 -14.00 -1.73
N ILE A 169 3.12 -13.86 -0.46
CA ILE A 169 2.74 -12.55 0.07
C ILE A 169 3.93 -11.60 0.17
N GLY A 170 5.13 -12.14 0.38
CA GLY A 170 6.38 -11.37 0.28
C GLY A 170 6.53 -10.71 -1.09
N VAL A 171 6.27 -11.44 -2.18
CA VAL A 171 6.33 -10.90 -3.55
C VAL A 171 5.23 -9.87 -3.78
N ILE A 172 4.00 -10.14 -3.32
CA ILE A 172 2.90 -9.17 -3.39
C ILE A 172 3.26 -7.85 -2.71
N SER A 173 3.92 -7.89 -1.54
CA SER A 173 4.35 -6.68 -0.84
C SER A 173 5.46 -5.90 -1.58
N MET A 174 6.39 -6.59 -2.23
CA MET A 174 7.42 -5.95 -3.05
C MET A 174 6.82 -5.30 -4.30
N LEU A 175 5.84 -5.96 -4.95
CA LEU A 175 5.15 -5.40 -6.10
C LEU A 175 4.36 -4.12 -5.76
N GLN A 176 3.88 -3.98 -4.52
CA GLN A 176 3.17 -2.77 -4.09
C GLN A 176 4.07 -1.53 -3.99
N VAL A 177 5.39 -1.69 -3.82
CA VAL A 177 6.36 -0.56 -3.86
C VAL A 177 6.30 0.18 -5.21
N SER A 178 5.80 -0.48 -6.25
CA SER A 178 5.58 0.13 -7.57
C SER A 178 4.52 1.23 -7.57
N GLN A 179 3.53 1.16 -6.68
CA GLN A 179 2.32 1.99 -6.78
C GLN A 179 2.63 3.49 -6.78
N PRO A 180 3.46 4.02 -5.86
CA PRO A 180 3.74 5.46 -5.86
C PRO A 180 4.66 5.85 -7.01
N GLY A 181 5.58 4.97 -7.43
CA GLY A 181 6.43 5.20 -8.61
C GLY A 181 5.63 5.28 -9.92
N LEU A 182 4.67 4.39 -10.10
CA LEU A 182 3.75 4.39 -11.24
C LEU A 182 2.78 5.58 -11.17
N SER A 183 2.37 6.02 -9.98
CA SER A 183 1.52 7.21 -9.82
C SER A 183 2.14 8.46 -10.44
N VAL A 184 3.48 8.58 -10.42
CA VAL A 184 4.16 9.72 -11.06
C VAL A 184 4.01 9.66 -12.59
N LEU A 185 4.07 8.48 -13.20
CA LEU A 185 3.80 8.32 -14.64
C LEU A 185 2.37 8.78 -14.99
N TRP A 186 1.40 8.37 -14.17
CA TRP A 186 0.01 8.79 -14.35
C TRP A 186 -0.18 10.30 -14.16
N SER A 187 0.53 10.91 -13.22
CA SER A 187 0.52 12.37 -13.02
C SER A 187 1.03 13.12 -14.26
N VAL A 188 2.09 12.63 -14.91
CA VAL A 188 2.58 13.24 -16.17
C VAL A 188 1.51 13.18 -17.24
N TRP A 189 0.86 12.03 -17.40
CA TRP A 189 -0.13 11.83 -18.45
C TRP A 189 -1.42 12.63 -18.21
N PHE A 190 -1.99 12.54 -17.01
CA PHE A 190 -3.30 13.12 -16.71
C PHE A 190 -3.26 14.57 -16.23
N LEU A 191 -2.17 14.98 -15.57
CA LEU A 191 -2.07 16.30 -14.92
C LEU A 191 -1.03 17.19 -15.59
N SER A 192 -0.38 16.73 -16.67
CA SER A 192 0.70 17.46 -17.38
C SER A 192 1.80 17.95 -16.44
N SER A 193 2.06 17.21 -15.35
CA SER A 193 3.04 17.58 -14.34
C SER A 193 4.47 17.44 -14.86
N SER A 194 5.33 18.41 -14.57
CA SER A 194 6.76 18.34 -14.90
C SER A 194 7.50 17.40 -13.94
N VAL A 195 8.37 16.55 -14.50
CA VAL A 195 9.20 15.59 -13.75
C VAL A 195 10.66 16.00 -13.88
N ARG A 196 11.40 15.98 -12.77
CA ARG A 196 12.83 16.28 -12.79
C ARG A 196 13.62 15.13 -13.41
N PRO A 197 14.72 15.38 -14.13
CA PRO A 197 15.53 14.31 -14.73
C PRO A 197 15.96 13.22 -13.74
N ILE A 198 16.29 13.59 -12.50
CA ILE A 198 16.66 12.64 -11.44
C ILE A 198 15.52 11.69 -11.06
N GLN A 199 14.26 12.14 -11.14
CA GLN A 199 13.11 11.29 -10.86
C GLN A 199 12.93 10.21 -11.94
N LEU A 200 13.33 10.46 -13.19
CA LEU A 200 13.34 9.44 -14.25
C LEU A 200 14.26 8.27 -13.90
N VAL A 201 15.41 8.54 -13.28
CA VAL A 201 16.33 7.51 -12.79
C VAL A 201 15.66 6.68 -11.70
N GLY A 202 15.02 7.33 -10.73
CA GLY A 202 14.27 6.64 -9.67
C GLY A 202 13.13 5.77 -10.22
N MET A 203 12.39 6.27 -11.21
CA MET A 203 11.32 5.53 -11.89
C MET A 203 11.86 4.30 -12.63
N ALA A 204 12.99 4.44 -13.33
CA ALA A 204 13.66 3.32 -13.99
C ALA A 204 14.11 2.26 -12.96
N MET A 205 14.66 2.67 -11.82
CA MET A 205 15.04 1.77 -10.73
C MET A 205 13.84 1.00 -10.16
N VAL A 206 12.70 1.67 -9.96
CA VAL A 206 11.45 1.04 -9.52
C VAL A 206 11.04 -0.04 -10.52
N VAL A 207 10.91 0.31 -11.80
CA VAL A 207 10.47 -0.62 -12.85
C VAL A 207 11.43 -1.80 -13.00
N LEU A 208 12.75 -1.53 -13.09
CA LEU A 208 13.76 -2.57 -13.23
C LEU A 208 13.79 -3.51 -12.03
N GLY A 209 13.74 -2.99 -10.81
CA GLY A 209 13.69 -3.80 -9.60
C GLY A 209 12.49 -4.76 -9.61
N LEU A 210 11.31 -4.28 -10.02
CA LEU A 210 10.09 -5.09 -10.07
C LEU A 210 10.12 -6.15 -11.18
N VAL A 211 10.64 -5.80 -12.35
CA VAL A 211 10.83 -6.75 -13.46
C VAL A 211 11.75 -7.89 -13.00
N LEU A 212 12.85 -7.56 -12.33
CA LEU A 212 13.80 -8.55 -11.82
C LEU A 212 13.20 -9.41 -10.69
N VAL A 213 12.42 -8.81 -9.77
CA VAL A 213 11.64 -9.57 -8.78
C VAL A 213 10.72 -10.58 -9.47
N THR A 214 10.02 -10.16 -10.52
CA THR A 214 9.04 -10.99 -11.23
C THR A 214 9.72 -12.14 -11.98
N ILE A 215 10.77 -11.85 -12.75
CA ILE A 215 11.56 -12.86 -13.48
C ILE A 215 12.13 -13.89 -12.52
N GLN A 216 12.72 -13.44 -11.41
CA GLN A 216 13.30 -14.35 -10.44
C GLN A 216 12.23 -15.22 -9.77
N THR A 217 11.07 -14.66 -9.47
CA THR A 217 9.94 -15.40 -8.88
C THR A 217 9.37 -16.45 -9.84
N GLN A 218 9.38 -16.19 -11.16
CA GLN A 218 8.94 -17.16 -12.16
C GLN A 218 9.92 -18.33 -12.28
N ARG A 219 11.22 -18.04 -12.33
CA ARG A 219 12.28 -19.07 -12.38
C ARG A 219 12.28 -20.00 -11.19
N ASP A 220 11.76 -19.57 -10.05
CA ASP A 220 11.69 -20.41 -8.84
C ASP A 220 10.47 -21.36 -8.83
N ARG A 221 9.56 -21.24 -9.81
CA ARG A 221 8.37 -22.12 -9.98
C ARG A 221 8.57 -23.25 -10.98
N ASP A 222 9.48 -23.05 -11.92
CA ASP A 222 9.86 -24.02 -12.95
C ASP A 222 10.95 -24.95 -12.42
#